data_AF-A0A2P5Z3E0-F1
#
_entry.id   AF-A0A2P5Z3E0-F1
#
_cell.length_a   1.000
_cell.length_b   1.000
_cell.length_c   1.000
_cell.angle_alpha   90.00
_cell.angle_beta   90.00
_cell.angle_gamma   90.00
#
_symmetry.space_group_name_H-M   'P 1'
#
loop_
_entity.id
_entity.type
_entity.pdbx_description
1 polymer ?
#
loop_
_entity_poly.entity_id
_entity_poly.type
_entity_poly.pdbx_seq_one_letter_code
_entity_poly.pdbx_strand_id
1 'polypeptide(L)'
;MSRNPHIGSSFDSFLDEEGILEDTAALAAKRVIAWQVAEAMKSAKLTKSALARRMNTSRSQLDRVLDATDTSLTLDTLSRAATALGCRIQIDLVAAQSGRSVGKPPTAKAKTSAGIGT
;
A
#
# COMPACT_ATOMS: atom_id res chain seq x y z
N MET A 1 -14.26 -17.14 -21.35
CA MET A 1 -14.80 -16.54 -20.11
C MET A 1 -15.47 -15.23 -20.48
N SER A 2 -16.77 -15.13 -20.25
CA SER A 2 -17.65 -14.06 -20.73
C SER A 2 -17.32 -12.74 -20.02
N ARG A 3 -17.02 -11.68 -20.78
CA ARG A 3 -16.94 -10.31 -20.25
C ARG A 3 -18.35 -9.91 -19.81
N ASN A 4 -18.56 -9.76 -18.51
CA ASN A 4 -19.81 -9.22 -17.99
C ASN A 4 -19.83 -7.70 -18.30
N PRO A 5 -20.82 -7.21 -19.07
CA PRO A 5 -20.87 -5.80 -19.51
C PRO A 5 -21.00 -4.78 -18.38
N HIS A 6 -21.25 -5.23 -17.15
CA HIS A 6 -21.34 -4.38 -15.95
C HIS A 6 -20.08 -4.37 -15.08
N ILE A 7 -19.04 -5.13 -15.44
CA ILE A 7 -17.75 -5.08 -14.74
C ILE A 7 -16.91 -3.96 -15.37
N GLY A 8 -16.73 -2.88 -14.61
CA GLY A 8 -15.87 -1.74 -14.99
C GLY A 8 -14.37 -2.04 -14.87
N SER A 9 -13.56 -0.99 -14.90
CA SER A 9 -12.13 -1.07 -14.62
C SER A 9 -11.86 -1.55 -13.18
N SER A 10 -10.64 -2.00 -12.92
CA SER A 10 -10.24 -2.42 -11.57
C SER A 10 -10.18 -1.23 -10.61
N PHE A 11 -10.29 -1.48 -9.30
CA PHE A 11 -10.14 -0.43 -8.29
C PHE A 11 -8.75 0.23 -8.37
N ASP A 12 -7.70 -0.55 -8.63
CA ASP A 12 -6.34 -0.03 -8.82
C ASP A 12 -6.26 0.93 -10.03
N SER A 13 -7.01 0.65 -11.10
CA SER A 13 -7.11 1.56 -12.26
C SER A 13 -7.79 2.88 -11.89
N PHE A 14 -8.84 2.83 -11.06
CA PHE A 14 -9.48 4.04 -10.55
C PHE A 14 -8.52 4.85 -9.67
N LEU A 15 -7.78 4.21 -8.76
CA LEU A 15 -6.82 4.90 -7.89
C LEU A 15 -5.65 5.51 -8.68
N ASP A 16 -5.23 4.86 -9.77
CA ASP A 16 -4.22 5.36 -10.71
C ASP A 16 -4.73 6.59 -11.47
N GLU A 17 -5.98 6.54 -11.97
CA GLU A 17 -6.64 7.68 -12.62
C GLU A 17 -6.76 8.90 -11.69
N GLU A 18 -7.00 8.67 -10.39
CA GLU A 18 -7.04 9.71 -9.36
C GLU A 18 -5.64 10.12 -8.86
N GLY A 19 -4.57 9.45 -9.28
CA GLY A 19 -3.19 9.75 -8.89
C GLY A 19 -2.85 9.45 -7.43
N ILE A 20 -3.58 8.53 -6.79
CA ILE A 20 -3.46 8.19 -5.35
C ILE A 20 -3.16 6.71 -5.09
N LEU A 21 -2.84 5.93 -6.13
CA LEU A 21 -2.62 4.49 -6.03
C LEU A 21 -1.48 4.16 -5.05
N GLU A 22 -0.33 4.82 -5.20
CA GLU A 22 0.87 4.58 -4.43
C GLU A 22 0.68 4.90 -2.95
N ASP A 23 0.09 6.07 -2.65
CA ASP A 23 -0.22 6.49 -1.28
C ASP A 23 -1.24 5.56 -0.62
N THR A 24 -2.26 5.16 -1.38
CA THR A 24 -3.28 4.21 -0.89
C THR A 24 -2.67 2.84 -0.62
N ALA A 25 -1.80 2.35 -1.50
CA ALA A 25 -1.09 1.09 -1.34
C ALA A 25 -0.16 1.12 -0.12
N ALA A 26 0.58 2.21 0.07
CA ALA A 26 1.45 2.40 1.24
C ALA A 26 0.63 2.40 2.55
N LEU A 27 -0.50 3.10 2.57
CA LEU A 27 -1.41 3.13 3.72
C LEU A 27 -2.01 1.75 3.99
N ALA A 28 -2.40 1.00 2.95
CA ALA A 28 -2.92 -0.35 3.07
C ALA A 28 -1.87 -1.31 3.66
N ALA A 29 -0.63 -1.28 3.14
CA ALA A 29 0.48 -2.06 3.68
C ALA A 29 0.76 -1.70 5.15
N LYS A 30 0.74 -0.40 5.48
CA LYS A 30 0.95 0.07 6.85
C LYS A 30 -0.11 -0.43 7.82
N ARG A 31 -1.38 -0.45 7.42
CA ARG A 31 -2.50 -1.01 8.21
C ARG A 31 -2.28 -2.50 8.50
N VAL A 32 -1.85 -3.27 7.50
CA VAL A 32 -1.54 -4.69 7.66
C VAL A 32 -0.42 -4.89 8.67
N ILE A 33 0.69 -4.14 8.54
CA ILE A 33 1.82 -4.23 9.47
C ILE A 33 1.41 -3.87 10.90
N ALA A 34 0.68 -2.77 11.09
CA ALA A 34 0.22 -2.35 12.42
C ALA A 34 -0.66 -3.42 13.08
N TRP A 35 -1.56 -4.02 12.31
CA TRP A 35 -2.39 -5.13 12.76
C TRP A 35 -1.56 -6.37 13.13
N GLN A 36 -0.61 -6.78 12.28
CA GLN A 36 0.26 -7.93 12.57
C GLN A 36 1.08 -7.74 13.85
N VAL A 37 1.63 -6.55 14.07
CA VAL A 37 2.37 -6.22 15.30
C VAL A 37 1.44 -6.29 16.51
N ALA A 38 0.22 -5.75 16.41
CA ALA A 38 -0.76 -5.80 17.50
C ALA A 38 -1.18 -7.24 17.83
N GLU A 39 -1.40 -8.09 16.83
CA GLU A 39 -1.72 -9.52 17.04
C GLU A 39 -0.55 -10.29 17.64
N ALA A 40 0.68 -10.02 17.21
CA ALA A 40 1.89 -10.59 17.81
C ALA A 40 2.04 -10.17 19.28
N MET A 41 1.75 -8.92 19.61
CA MET A 41 1.73 -8.45 21.01
C MET A 41 0.70 -9.20 21.86
N LYS A 42 -0.52 -9.40 21.35
CA LYS A 42 -1.57 -10.17 22.04
C LYS A 42 -1.11 -11.62 22.27
N SER A 43 -0.57 -12.26 21.25
CA SER A 43 -0.07 -13.64 21.30
C SER A 43 1.06 -13.79 22.31
N ALA A 44 1.98 -12.83 22.35
CA ALA A 44 3.08 -12.78 23.31
C ALA A 44 2.66 -12.27 24.72
N LYS A 45 1.38 -11.90 24.91
CA LYS A 45 0.84 -11.28 26.14
C LYS A 45 1.64 -10.05 26.60
N LEU A 46 2.11 -9.25 25.64
CA LEU A 46 2.88 -8.05 25.90
C LEU A 46 2.01 -6.81 25.85
N THR A 47 2.15 -5.98 26.88
CA THR A 47 1.62 -4.62 26.86
C THR A 47 2.50 -3.72 25.98
N LYS A 48 1.93 -2.59 25.55
CA LYS A 48 2.65 -1.57 24.79
C LYS A 48 3.86 -1.02 25.53
N SER A 49 3.73 -0.76 26.83
CA SER A 49 4.86 -0.31 27.65
C SER A 49 5.95 -1.37 27.81
N ALA A 50 5.59 -2.64 27.90
CA ALA A 50 6.54 -3.74 27.95
C ALA A 50 7.30 -3.89 26.62
N LEU A 51 6.60 -3.80 25.48
CA LEU A 51 7.23 -3.86 24.17
C LEU A 51 8.18 -2.67 23.93
N ALA A 52 7.77 -1.45 24.28
CA ALA A 52 8.63 -0.27 24.14
C ALA A 52 9.94 -0.43 24.93
N ARG A 53 9.87 -0.99 26.15
CA ARG A 53 11.05 -1.32 26.95
C ARG A 53 11.93 -2.37 26.28
N ARG A 54 11.36 -3.45 25.74
CA ARG A 54 12.11 -4.50 25.02
C ARG A 54 12.79 -3.98 23.75
N MET A 55 12.14 -3.07 23.03
CA MET A 55 12.70 -2.43 21.84
C MET A 55 13.76 -1.35 22.16
N ASN A 56 13.93 -1.01 23.45
CA ASN A 56 14.76 0.11 23.92
C ASN A 56 14.40 1.43 23.20
N THR A 57 13.10 1.73 23.14
CA THR A 57 12.52 2.86 22.39
C THR A 57 11.52 3.63 23.27
N SER A 58 11.15 4.84 22.85
CA SER A 58 10.11 5.61 23.53
C SER A 58 8.71 5.04 23.25
N ARG A 59 7.74 5.36 24.11
CA ARG A 59 6.33 5.03 23.84
C ARG A 59 5.84 5.70 22.55
N SER A 60 6.24 6.94 22.28
CA SER A 60 5.86 7.67 21.06
C SER A 60 6.41 7.03 19.79
N GLN A 61 7.61 6.45 19.82
CA GLN A 61 8.14 5.70 18.67
C GLN A 61 7.34 4.41 18.44
N LEU A 62 6.97 3.69 19.51
CA LEU A 62 6.09 2.53 19.39
C LEU A 62 4.67 2.92 18.96
N ASP A 63 4.16 4.09 19.37
CA ASP A 63 2.86 4.61 18.93
C ASP A 63 2.80 4.67 17.40
N ARG A 64 3.85 5.20 16.76
CA ARG A 64 3.95 5.27 15.28
C ARG A 64 3.98 3.90 14.62
N VAL A 65 4.64 2.91 15.24
CA VAL A 65 4.62 1.53 14.74
C VAL A 65 3.19 0.95 14.77
N LEU A 66 2.38 1.31 15.76
CA LEU A 66 1.01 0.81 15.90
C LEU A 66 -0.05 1.72 15.24
N ASP A 67 0.29 2.95 14.92
CA ASP A 67 -0.58 3.89 14.22
C ASP A 67 -0.74 3.43 12.77
N ALA A 68 -1.95 3.03 12.40
CA ALA A 68 -2.25 2.49 11.08
C ALA A 68 -2.25 3.55 9.97
N THR A 69 -2.10 4.83 10.31
CA THR A 69 -2.08 5.97 9.38
C THR A 69 -0.68 6.56 9.18
N ASP A 70 0.25 6.26 10.08
CA ASP A 70 1.63 6.74 9.97
C ASP A 70 2.45 5.85 9.03
N THR A 71 2.53 6.22 7.76
CA THR A 71 3.37 5.54 6.76
C THR A 71 4.87 5.82 6.94
N SER A 72 5.25 6.72 7.85
CA SER A 72 6.64 7.14 8.07
C SER A 72 7.35 6.19 9.04
N LEU A 73 7.68 4.99 8.57
CA LEU A 73 8.44 3.99 9.32
C LEU A 73 9.71 3.56 8.59
N THR A 74 10.78 3.39 9.36
CA THR A 74 12.06 2.87 8.84
C THR A 74 12.10 1.35 8.97
N LEU A 75 12.85 0.69 8.08
CA LEU A 75 13.11 -0.74 8.16
C LEU A 75 13.77 -1.16 9.48
N ASP A 76 14.65 -0.31 10.03
CA ASP A 76 15.26 -0.53 11.35
C ASP A 76 14.20 -0.57 12.46
N THR A 77 13.26 0.38 12.45
CA THR A 77 12.18 0.44 13.46
C THR A 77 11.31 -0.81 13.42
N LEU A 78 10.91 -1.23 12.20
CA LEU A 78 10.13 -2.45 12.02
C LEU A 78 10.92 -3.68 12.47
N SER A 79 12.20 -3.78 12.11
CA SER A 79 13.05 -4.92 12.47
C SER A 79 13.24 -5.06 13.98
N ARG A 80 13.40 -3.95 14.70
CA ARG A 80 13.45 -3.93 16.18
C ARG A 80 12.13 -4.38 16.79
N ALA A 81 11.00 -3.92 16.27
CA ALA A 81 9.68 -4.32 16.76
C ALA A 81 9.46 -5.83 16.59
N ALA A 82 9.75 -6.36 15.40
CA ALA A 82 9.68 -7.78 15.11
C ALA A 82 10.59 -8.58 16.06
N THR A 83 11.86 -8.18 16.21
CA THR A 83 12.83 -8.86 17.08
C THR A 83 12.38 -8.89 18.54
N ALA A 84 11.87 -7.78 19.07
CA ALA A 84 11.36 -7.68 20.43
C ALA A 84 10.11 -8.56 20.70
N LEU A 85 9.40 -8.93 19.63
CA LEU A 85 8.26 -9.84 19.62
C LEU A 85 8.65 -11.30 19.34
N GLY A 86 9.93 -11.60 19.04
CA GLY A 86 10.38 -12.93 18.62
C GLY A 86 9.97 -13.27 17.18
N CYS A 87 9.70 -12.26 16.35
CA CYS A 87 9.34 -12.36 14.95
C CYS A 87 10.49 -11.89 14.04
N ARG A 88 10.36 -12.13 12.74
CA ARG A 88 11.24 -11.60 11.69
C ARG A 88 10.41 -10.95 10.59
N ILE A 89 11.01 -10.01 9.87
CA ILE A 89 10.40 -9.37 8.70
C ILE A 89 10.82 -10.11 7.44
N GLN A 90 9.86 -10.25 6.53
CA GLN A 90 10.09 -10.68 5.15
C GLN A 90 9.46 -9.64 4.23
N ILE A 91 10.22 -9.19 3.23
CA ILE A 91 9.80 -8.20 2.25
C ILE A 91 10.18 -8.74 0.88
N ASP A 92 9.23 -8.64 -0.05
CA ASP A 92 9.40 -9.06 -1.44
C ASP A 92 9.10 -7.87 -2.35
N LEU A 93 9.92 -7.68 -3.39
CA LEU A 93 9.57 -6.78 -4.49
C LEU A 93 8.69 -7.54 -5.47
N VAL A 94 7.51 -7.01 -5.72
CA VAL A 94 6.56 -7.55 -6.70
C VAL A 94 6.53 -6.66 -7.93
N ALA A 95 6.24 -7.26 -9.09
CA ALA A 95 6.03 -6.47 -10.31
C ALA A 95 4.85 -5.53 -10.09
N ALA A 96 5.03 -4.25 -10.43
CA ALA A 96 3.91 -3.31 -10.44
C ALA A 96 2.83 -3.85 -11.39
N GLN A 97 1.57 -3.75 -10.95
CA GLN A 97 0.44 -4.08 -11.81
C GLN A 97 0.40 -3.04 -12.93
N SER A 98 1.13 -3.28 -14.02
CA SER A 98 0.97 -2.56 -15.27
C SER A 98 -0.51 -2.69 -15.63
N GLY A 99 -1.23 -1.56 -15.55
CA GLY A 99 -2.58 -1.45 -16.06
C GLY A 99 -2.59 -1.92 -17.50
N ARG A 100 -2.96 -3.18 -17.72
CA ARG A 100 -3.31 -3.67 -19.05
C ARG A 100 -4.65 -3.01 -19.33
N SER A 101 -4.58 -1.79 -19.87
CA SER A 101 -5.71 -1.02 -20.37
C SER A 101 -6.39 -1.79 -21.50
N VAL A 102 -7.19 -2.78 -21.13
CA VAL A 102 -8.18 -3.29 -22.07
C VAL A 102 -9.35 -2.30 -22.04
N GLY A 103 -9.25 -1.29 -22.88
CA GLY A 103 -10.41 -0.64 -23.49
C GLY A 103 -10.68 0.81 -23.09
N LYS A 104 -9.94 1.74 -23.72
CA LYS A 104 -10.55 2.83 -24.48
C LYS A 104 -9.54 3.34 -25.52
N PRO A 105 -9.80 3.23 -26.83
CA PRO A 105 -8.94 3.88 -27.82
C PRO A 105 -9.05 5.40 -27.64
N PRO A 106 -7.97 6.16 -27.89
CA PRO A 106 -8.04 7.61 -27.91
C PRO A 106 -9.11 8.02 -28.92
N THR A 107 -10.13 8.73 -28.45
CA THR A 107 -11.08 9.42 -29.32
C THR A 107 -10.32 10.47 -30.11
N ALA A 108 -9.77 10.07 -31.25
CA ALA A 108 -9.23 10.98 -32.23
C ALA A 108 -10.39 11.86 -32.73
N LYS A 109 -10.37 13.14 -32.37
CA LYS A 109 -11.18 14.14 -33.06
C LYS A 109 -10.72 14.14 -34.52
N ALA A 110 -11.54 13.62 -35.41
CA ALA A 110 -11.40 13.85 -36.84
C ALA A 110 -11.41 15.36 -37.09
N LYS A 111 -10.26 15.91 -37.48
CA LYS A 111 -10.22 17.18 -38.21
C LYS A 111 -10.13 16.84 -39.68
N THR A 112 -11.26 17.09 -40.32
CA THR A 112 -11.55 17.01 -41.75
C THR A 112 -10.48 17.68 -42.58
N SER A 113 -10.13 17.00 -43.67
CA SER A 113 -9.41 17.49 -44.83
C SER A 113 -10.04 18.76 -45.42
N ALA A 114 -9.20 19.71 -45.79
CA ALA A 114 -9.43 20.55 -46.96
C ALA A 114 -8.06 20.88 -47.57
N GLY A 115 -7.60 19.98 -48.42
CA GLY A 115 -6.60 20.32 -49.43
C GLY A 115 -7.30 21.10 -50.54
N ILE A 116 -6.75 22.26 -50.86
CA ILE A 116 -6.89 22.98 -52.13
C ILE A 116 -5.42 23.33 -52.44
N GLY A 117 -4.75 22.86 -53.49
CA GLY A 117 -5.23 22.59 -54.83
C GLY A 117 -4.86 23.78 -55.70
N THR A 118 -3.68 23.71 -56.32
CA THR A 118 -2.98 24.71 -57.18
C THR A 118 -2.37 25.93 -56.50
#